data_AF-A0A498CLG5-F1
#
_entry.id   AF-A0A498CLG5-F1
#
_cell.length_a   1.000
_cell.length_b   1.000
_cell.length_c   1.000
_cell.angle_alpha   90.00
_cell.angle_beta   90.00
_cell.angle_gamma   90.00
#
_symmetry.space_group_name_H-M   'P 1'
#
loop_
_entity.id
_entity.type
_entity.pdbx_description
1 polymer ?
#
loop_
_entity_poly.entity_id
_entity_poly.type
_entity_poly.pdbx_seq_one_letter_code
_entity_poly.pdbx_strand_id
1 'polypeptide(L)'
;MKKLRHLCCILISCLLLGGLPFGAAAGENGFDLVPFMPEEEARIRKNCDKDVRLTDVPAAAYMSSFAVREDGWFAIDFMGKQVDVFNEDGEFQYGITFSQNPIRVDWDGDNVLIARIRGAFVATVNSQGKVEKIMDIRYGNGDPYWRILEKYEKEVNGTTYRFNHSIERLERRRVLTQIDQFVRIEPDGTETVLVDVSSKMAPFMKHLWIICPILFVLGAIIAIFRAIDEWRTGQEKTNT
;
A
#
# COMPACT_ATOMS: atom_id res chain seq x y z
N MET A 1 -5.20 32.32 -27.18
CA MET A 1 -3.80 32.12 -26.70
C MET A 1 -3.65 32.03 -25.17
N LYS A 2 -4.20 32.95 -24.35
CA LYS A 2 -4.06 32.88 -22.87
C LYS A 2 -4.56 31.56 -22.26
N LYS A 3 -5.73 31.05 -22.70
CA LYS A 3 -6.31 29.78 -22.23
C LYS A 3 -5.43 28.56 -22.54
N LEU A 4 -4.87 28.50 -23.75
CA LEU A 4 -3.95 27.43 -24.16
C LEU A 4 -2.65 27.45 -23.33
N ARG A 5 -2.13 28.64 -23.01
CA ARG A 5 -0.95 28.78 -22.14
C ARG A 5 -1.23 28.32 -20.71
N HIS A 6 -2.42 28.61 -20.17
CA HIS A 6 -2.81 28.14 -18.83
C HIS A 6 -3.01 26.63 -18.82
N LEU A 7 -3.61 26.05 -19.86
CA LEU A 7 -3.74 24.61 -20.01
C LEU A 7 -2.36 23.94 -20.06
N CYS A 8 -1.42 24.45 -20.88
CA CYS A 8 -0.05 23.93 -20.91
C CYS A 8 0.68 24.09 -19.57
N CYS A 9 0.51 25.21 -18.86
CA CYS A 9 1.09 25.38 -17.53
C CYS A 9 0.50 24.39 -16.51
N ILE A 10 -0.81 24.15 -16.53
CA ILE A 10 -1.46 23.15 -15.66
C ILE A 10 -0.95 21.74 -15.99
N LEU A 11 -0.84 21.40 -17.29
CA LEU A 11 -0.32 20.10 -17.74
C LEU A 11 1.14 19.88 -17.32
N ILE A 12 2.00 20.90 -17.47
CA ILE A 12 3.40 20.86 -17.02
C ILE A 12 3.47 20.75 -15.49
N SER A 13 2.66 21.50 -14.76
CA SER A 13 2.59 21.40 -13.30
C SER A 13 2.11 20.02 -12.83
N CYS A 14 1.12 19.40 -13.50
CA CYS A 14 0.67 18.04 -13.19
C CYS A 14 1.75 16.98 -13.49
N LEU A 15 2.50 17.14 -14.59
CA LEU A 15 3.64 16.28 -14.94
C LEU A 15 4.80 16.40 -13.95
N LEU A 16 5.09 17.63 -13.48
CA LEU A 16 6.13 17.88 -12.50
C LEU A 16 5.72 17.41 -11.09
N LEU A 17 4.45 17.54 -10.71
CA LEU A 17 3.93 17.08 -9.43
C LEU A 17 3.75 15.56 -9.37
N GLY A 18 3.36 14.91 -10.48
CA GLY A 18 3.25 13.45 -10.56
C GLY A 18 4.59 12.70 -10.59
N GLY A 19 5.71 13.43 -10.68
CA GLY A 19 7.07 12.89 -10.68
C GLY A 19 7.88 13.26 -9.44
N LEU A 20 7.30 13.94 -8.45
CA LEU A 20 8.00 14.13 -7.18
C LEU A 20 8.01 12.76 -6.48
N PRO A 21 9.20 12.17 -6.21
CA PRO A 21 9.26 11.07 -5.29
C PRO A 21 8.75 11.62 -3.96
N PHE A 22 7.57 11.19 -3.52
CA PHE A 22 7.23 11.28 -2.12
C PHE A 22 8.27 10.44 -1.41
N GLY A 23 9.34 11.10 -0.94
CA GLY A 23 10.28 10.48 -0.06
C GLY A 23 9.54 10.19 1.23
N ALA A 24 9.04 8.98 1.38
CA ALA A 24 8.72 8.43 2.68
C ALA A 24 10.05 8.46 3.46
N ALA A 25 10.08 9.30 4.49
CA ALA A 25 11.18 9.29 5.43
C ALA A 25 10.99 8.06 6.31
N ALA A 26 11.95 7.13 6.28
CA ALA A 26 11.97 6.02 7.23
C ALA A 26 12.30 6.60 8.62
N GLY A 27 11.27 6.80 9.45
CA GLY A 27 11.43 7.06 10.87
C GLY A 27 11.53 5.74 11.63
N GLU A 28 12.45 5.63 12.59
CA GLU A 28 12.45 4.57 13.60
C GLU A 28 11.38 4.82 14.67
N ASN A 29 10.11 4.92 14.27
CA ASN A 29 9.06 5.21 15.24
C ASN A 29 8.07 4.04 15.30
N GLY A 30 7.90 3.48 16.49
CA GLY A 30 6.68 2.74 16.82
C GLY A 30 5.54 3.73 17.09
N PHE A 31 4.36 3.20 17.34
CA PHE A 31 3.27 3.95 17.98
C PHE A 31 3.07 3.36 19.38
N ASP A 32 2.72 4.21 20.34
CA ASP A 32 2.41 3.74 21.69
C ASP A 32 1.03 3.09 21.70
N LEU A 33 0.95 1.92 22.32
CA LEU A 33 -0.31 1.22 22.54
C LEU A 33 -0.77 1.42 23.98
N VAL A 34 -1.98 1.96 24.13
CA VAL A 34 -2.61 2.13 25.45
C VAL A 34 -3.94 1.38 25.53
N PRO A 35 -4.36 0.90 26.71
CA PRO A 35 -5.67 0.30 26.86
C PRO A 35 -6.78 1.33 26.59
N PHE A 36 -7.86 0.89 25.96
CA PHE A 36 -9.10 1.67 25.91
C PHE A 36 -9.76 1.74 27.29
N MET A 37 -10.67 2.71 27.46
CA MET A 37 -11.65 2.63 28.54
C MET A 37 -12.55 1.41 28.32
N PRO A 38 -13.00 0.72 29.39
CA PRO A 38 -13.73 -0.56 29.25
C PRO A 38 -14.96 -0.51 28.34
N GLU A 39 -15.77 0.56 28.40
CA GLU A 39 -16.93 0.69 27.50
C GLU A 39 -16.55 0.84 26.03
N GLU A 40 -15.44 1.52 25.74
CA GLU A 40 -14.97 1.74 24.38
C GLU A 40 -14.33 0.48 23.81
N GLU A 41 -13.55 -0.23 24.62
CA GLU A 41 -12.99 -1.53 24.25
C GLU A 41 -14.11 -2.49 23.85
N ALA A 42 -15.16 -2.62 24.68
CA ALA A 42 -16.28 -3.52 24.41
C ALA A 42 -17.00 -3.17 23.09
N ARG A 43 -17.19 -1.88 22.82
CA ARG A 43 -17.82 -1.39 21.57
C ARG A 43 -16.96 -1.71 20.36
N ILE A 44 -15.66 -1.44 20.43
CA ILE A 44 -14.71 -1.66 19.32
C ILE A 44 -14.54 -3.16 19.07
N ARG A 45 -14.35 -3.94 20.14
CA ARG A 45 -14.25 -5.40 20.09
C ARG A 45 -15.43 -6.07 19.43
N LYS A 46 -16.66 -5.70 19.83
CA LYS A 46 -17.87 -6.22 19.21
C LYS A 46 -17.92 -5.99 17.70
N ASN A 47 -17.38 -4.87 17.22
CA ASN A 47 -17.32 -4.59 15.78
C ASN A 47 -16.17 -5.36 15.13
N CYS A 48 -15.00 -5.43 15.77
CA CYS A 48 -13.84 -6.15 15.27
C CYS A 48 -14.11 -7.66 15.14
N ASP A 49 -14.72 -8.29 16.15
CA ASP A 49 -15.04 -9.73 16.15
C ASP A 49 -15.98 -10.14 15.03
N LYS A 50 -16.86 -9.22 14.58
CA LYS A 50 -17.75 -9.46 13.43
C LYS A 50 -17.03 -9.28 12.09
N ASP A 51 -15.94 -8.54 12.12
CA ASP A 51 -15.20 -8.08 10.95
C ASP A 51 -14.15 -9.09 10.51
N VAL A 52 -13.45 -9.67 11.49
CA VAL A 52 -12.36 -10.62 11.28
C VAL A 52 -12.91 -11.97 10.82
N ARG A 53 -12.38 -12.49 9.71
CA ARG A 53 -12.68 -13.84 9.23
C ARG A 53 -11.44 -14.52 8.70
N LEU A 54 -11.28 -15.80 8.98
CA LEU A 54 -10.24 -16.61 8.36
C LEU A 54 -10.58 -16.94 6.91
N THR A 55 -9.52 -17.12 6.11
CA THR A 55 -9.57 -17.65 4.75
C THR A 55 -8.41 -18.61 4.53
N ASP A 56 -8.64 -19.64 3.73
CA ASP A 56 -7.67 -20.60 3.22
C ASP A 56 -7.19 -20.26 1.80
N VAL A 57 -7.68 -19.14 1.24
CA VAL A 57 -7.30 -18.65 -0.09
C VAL A 57 -6.32 -17.49 0.06
N PRO A 58 -5.10 -17.57 -0.51
CA PRO A 58 -4.15 -16.47 -0.49
C PRO A 58 -4.62 -15.30 -1.34
N ALA A 59 -4.22 -14.09 -0.95
CA ALA A 59 -4.58 -12.86 -1.64
C ALA A 59 -4.01 -12.81 -3.07
N ALA A 60 -4.73 -12.08 -3.93
CA ALA A 60 -4.37 -11.82 -5.33
C ALA A 60 -4.31 -10.30 -5.60
N ALA A 61 -3.68 -9.57 -4.67
CA ALA A 61 -3.58 -8.11 -4.71
C ALA A 61 -2.15 -7.66 -4.41
N TYR A 62 -1.92 -6.34 -4.34
CA TYR A 62 -0.61 -5.77 -4.09
C TYR A 62 -0.29 -5.76 -2.61
N MET A 63 0.99 -5.88 -2.30
CA MET A 63 1.46 -5.88 -0.92
C MET A 63 1.65 -4.44 -0.43
N SER A 64 1.12 -4.13 0.75
CA SER A 64 1.16 -2.80 1.36
C SER A 64 2.04 -2.73 2.60
N SER A 65 2.10 -3.79 3.40
CA SER A 65 3.00 -3.87 4.56
C SER A 65 3.34 -5.31 4.88
N PHE A 66 4.45 -5.53 5.60
CA PHE A 66 4.84 -6.86 6.03
C PHE A 66 5.48 -6.80 7.43
N ALA A 67 5.51 -7.95 8.09
CA ALA A 67 6.26 -8.15 9.30
C ALA A 67 6.81 -9.57 9.38
N VAL A 68 8.06 -9.66 9.81
CA VAL A 68 8.80 -10.93 9.97
C VAL A 68 9.12 -11.13 11.45
N ARG A 69 8.95 -12.36 11.93
CA ARG A 69 9.32 -12.85 13.26
C ARG A 69 10.77 -13.33 13.28
N GLU A 70 11.33 -13.50 14.47
CA GLU A 70 12.69 -14.02 14.65
C GLU A 70 12.89 -15.45 14.11
N ASP A 71 11.83 -16.25 14.07
CA ASP A 71 11.83 -17.61 13.51
C ASP A 71 11.50 -17.65 12.01
N GLY A 72 11.56 -16.51 11.32
CA GLY A 72 11.38 -16.42 9.87
C GLY A 72 9.93 -16.44 9.39
N TRP A 73 8.95 -16.72 10.25
CA TRP A 73 7.54 -16.59 9.91
C TRP A 73 7.19 -15.14 9.58
N PHE A 74 6.30 -14.93 8.62
CA PHE A 74 5.97 -13.59 8.19
C PHE A 74 4.51 -13.40 7.81
N ALA A 75 4.04 -12.17 8.01
CA ALA A 75 2.71 -11.73 7.65
C ALA A 75 2.82 -10.63 6.60
N ILE A 76 1.95 -10.66 5.60
CA ILE A 76 1.88 -9.64 4.54
C ILE A 76 0.45 -9.12 4.47
N ASP A 77 0.31 -7.81 4.59
CA ASP A 77 -0.92 -7.08 4.29
C ASP A 77 -1.03 -6.86 2.78
N PHE A 78 -2.20 -7.22 2.25
CA PHE A 78 -2.55 -7.05 0.86
C PHE A 78 -3.64 -5.98 0.73
N MET A 79 -3.51 -5.14 -0.31
CA MET A 79 -4.53 -4.18 -0.77
C MET A 79 -5.78 -4.92 -1.27
N GLY A 80 -6.58 -5.41 -0.33
CA GLY A 80 -7.74 -6.25 -0.57
C GLY A 80 -8.47 -6.62 0.71
N LYS A 81 -8.10 -5.99 1.84
CA LYS A 81 -8.61 -6.25 3.18
C LYS A 81 -8.20 -7.63 3.71
N GLN A 82 -7.00 -8.09 3.36
CA GLN A 82 -6.52 -9.42 3.74
C GLN A 82 -5.07 -9.35 4.19
N VAL A 83 -4.76 -10.03 5.29
CA VAL A 83 -3.41 -10.28 5.78
C VAL A 83 -3.15 -11.76 5.66
N ASP A 84 -2.12 -12.15 4.93
CA ASP A 84 -1.73 -13.56 4.80
C ASP A 84 -0.52 -13.85 5.68
N VAL A 85 -0.53 -15.02 6.31
CA VAL A 85 0.55 -15.54 7.13
C VAL A 85 1.21 -16.70 6.41
N PHE A 86 2.54 -16.67 6.40
CA PHE A 86 3.41 -17.63 5.75
C PHE A 86 4.44 -18.17 6.75
N ASN A 87 4.88 -19.40 6.53
CA ASN A 87 6.05 -19.93 7.23
C ASN A 87 7.36 -19.38 6.62
N GLU A 88 8.50 -19.76 7.18
CA GLU A 88 9.83 -19.29 6.77
C GLU A 88 10.19 -19.60 5.31
N ASP A 89 9.59 -20.63 4.72
CA ASP A 89 9.80 -21.07 3.34
C ASP A 89 8.88 -20.35 2.32
N GLY A 90 7.98 -19.49 2.81
CA GLY A 90 7.02 -18.77 1.98
C GLY A 90 5.77 -19.56 1.63
N GLU A 91 5.50 -20.65 2.33
CA GLU A 91 4.26 -21.42 2.17
C GLU A 91 3.12 -20.75 2.94
N PHE A 92 2.01 -20.49 2.23
CA PHE A 92 0.80 -19.91 2.82
C PHE A 92 0.22 -20.83 3.90
N GLN A 93 -0.06 -20.29 5.08
CA GLN A 93 -0.63 -21.00 6.21
C GLN A 93 -2.11 -20.65 6.40
N TYR A 94 -2.42 -19.36 6.49
CA TYR A 94 -3.79 -18.85 6.61
C TYR A 94 -3.86 -17.37 6.27
N GLY A 95 -5.06 -16.89 5.92
CA GLY A 95 -5.35 -15.48 5.72
C GLY A 95 -6.37 -14.96 6.72
N ILE A 96 -6.26 -13.68 7.05
CA ILE A 96 -7.19 -12.94 7.91
C ILE A 96 -7.80 -11.82 7.09
N THR A 97 -9.12 -11.86 6.89
CA THR A 97 -9.88 -10.88 6.12
C THR A 97 -10.67 -9.92 7.01
N PHE A 98 -10.89 -8.72 6.49
CA PHE A 98 -11.57 -7.61 7.16
C PHE A 98 -12.57 -6.92 6.20
N SER A 99 -13.50 -6.14 6.73
CA SER A 99 -14.40 -5.28 5.92
C SER A 99 -13.73 -3.99 5.47
N GLN A 100 -12.62 -3.60 6.10
CA GLN A 100 -11.83 -2.43 5.73
C GLN A 100 -10.35 -2.78 5.69
N ASN A 101 -9.59 -2.06 4.86
CA ASN A 101 -8.17 -2.34 4.69
C ASN A 101 -7.44 -2.17 6.04
N PRO A 102 -6.64 -3.17 6.46
CA PRO A 102 -5.58 -2.94 7.41
C PRO A 102 -4.52 -2.02 6.79
N ILE A 103 -3.63 -1.50 7.62
CA ILE A 103 -2.57 -0.58 7.18
C ILE A 103 -1.19 -1.09 7.54
N ARG A 104 -1.09 -1.79 8.67
CA ARG A 104 0.15 -2.38 9.11
C ARG A 104 -0.12 -3.69 9.81
N VAL A 105 0.79 -4.60 9.56
CA VAL A 105 0.92 -5.85 10.29
C VAL A 105 2.19 -5.82 11.12
N ASP A 106 2.14 -6.43 12.30
CA ASP A 106 3.30 -6.76 13.12
C ASP A 106 3.02 -8.03 13.91
N TRP A 107 3.92 -8.42 14.82
CA TRP A 107 3.77 -9.62 15.64
C TRP A 107 3.76 -9.29 17.14
N ASP A 108 2.94 -10.03 17.89
CA ASP A 108 2.93 -10.09 19.35
C ASP A 108 2.98 -11.56 19.76
N GLY A 109 4.21 -12.06 19.95
CA GLY A 109 4.48 -13.49 20.01
C GLY A 109 4.00 -14.20 18.74
N ASP A 110 3.11 -15.18 18.91
CA ASP A 110 2.52 -15.93 17.80
C ASP A 110 1.30 -15.28 17.15
N ASN A 111 0.86 -14.13 17.67
CA ASN A 111 -0.32 -13.45 17.16
C ASN A 111 0.05 -12.33 16.20
N VAL A 112 -0.82 -12.11 15.21
CA VAL A 112 -0.67 -11.00 14.27
C VAL A 112 -1.27 -9.74 14.88
N LEU A 113 -0.46 -8.69 15.01
CA LEU A 113 -0.90 -7.34 15.31
C LEU A 113 -1.34 -6.65 14.04
N ILE A 114 -2.54 -6.07 14.07
CA ILE A 114 -3.16 -5.47 12.89
C ILE A 114 -3.63 -4.07 13.23
N ALA A 115 -2.97 -3.07 12.64
CA ALA A 115 -3.25 -1.67 12.89
C ALA A 115 -4.28 -1.10 11.90
N ARG A 116 -5.25 -0.35 12.42
CA ARG A 116 -6.35 0.24 11.67
C ARG A 116 -6.41 1.76 11.82
N ILE A 117 -6.43 2.48 10.68
CA ILE A 117 -6.52 3.95 10.59
C ILE A 117 -7.93 4.39 11.00
N ARG A 118 -8.96 3.74 10.44
CA ARG A 118 -10.35 4.07 10.75
C ARG A 118 -10.71 3.44 12.10
N GLY A 119 -10.58 4.23 13.16
CA GLY A 119 -10.80 3.81 14.54
C GLY A 119 -9.54 3.88 15.42
N ALA A 120 -8.36 4.15 14.83
CA ALA A 120 -7.08 4.34 15.54
C ALA A 120 -6.76 3.25 16.58
N PHE A 121 -6.89 1.98 16.20
CA PHE A 121 -6.63 0.86 17.12
C PHE A 121 -5.79 -0.24 16.50
N VAL A 122 -5.19 -1.07 17.34
CA VAL A 122 -4.54 -2.33 16.98
C VAL A 122 -5.33 -3.49 17.54
N ALA A 123 -5.58 -4.49 16.70
CA ALA A 123 -6.11 -5.79 17.11
C ALA A 123 -5.01 -6.85 17.09
N THR A 124 -4.92 -7.64 18.16
CA THR A 124 -4.09 -8.85 18.22
C THR A 124 -4.97 -10.04 17.84
N VAL A 125 -4.66 -10.70 16.73
CA VAL A 125 -5.45 -11.79 16.17
C VAL A 125 -4.60 -13.06 16.15
N ASN A 126 -5.14 -14.15 16.71
CA ASN A 126 -4.45 -15.44 16.71
C ASN A 126 -4.66 -16.20 15.39
N SER A 127 -4.00 -17.36 15.25
CA SER A 127 -4.08 -18.20 14.05
C SER A 127 -5.46 -18.83 13.79
N GLN A 128 -6.36 -18.78 14.79
CA GLN A 128 -7.76 -19.19 14.65
C GLN A 128 -8.70 -18.02 14.30
N GLY A 129 -8.15 -16.82 14.04
CA GLY A 129 -8.92 -15.62 13.70
C GLY A 129 -9.65 -14.99 14.88
N LYS A 130 -9.33 -15.38 16.12
CA LYS A 130 -9.91 -14.79 17.32
C LYS A 130 -9.12 -13.54 17.72
N VAL A 131 -9.85 -12.47 18.04
CA VAL A 131 -9.26 -11.22 18.54
C VAL A 131 -8.98 -11.37 20.04
N GLU A 132 -7.71 -11.52 20.41
CA GLU A 132 -7.30 -11.65 21.81
C GLU A 132 -7.31 -10.29 22.50
N LYS A 133 -6.79 -9.26 21.84
CA LYS A 133 -6.55 -7.95 22.45
C LYS A 133 -6.88 -6.82 21.48
N ILE A 134 -7.37 -5.70 22.01
CA ILE A 134 -7.57 -4.45 21.26
C ILE A 134 -6.97 -3.32 22.08
N MET A 135 -6.12 -2.51 21.43
CA MET A 135 -5.40 -1.40 22.05
C MET A 135 -5.59 -0.13 21.23
N ASP A 136 -5.66 1.00 21.92
CA ASP A 136 -5.71 2.33 21.31
C ASP A 136 -4.32 2.75 20.85
N ILE A 137 -4.26 3.40 19.69
CA ILE A 137 -3.03 3.97 19.13
C ILE A 137 -2.91 5.39 19.67
N ARG A 138 -1.97 5.61 20.59
CA ARG A 138 -1.71 6.94 21.13
C ARG A 138 -0.70 7.68 20.24
N TYR A 139 -1.11 8.85 19.75
CA TYR A 139 -0.24 9.71 18.96
C TYR A 139 0.84 10.34 19.85
N GLY A 140 2.11 10.17 19.47
CA GLY A 140 3.19 11.01 19.98
C GLY A 140 2.98 12.47 19.55
N ASN A 141 3.50 13.43 20.34
CA ASN A 141 3.44 14.86 20.03
C ASN A 141 4.26 15.20 18.77
N GLY A 142 3.69 15.03 17.58
CA GLY A 142 4.12 15.79 16.40
C GLY A 142 4.45 15.02 15.13
N ASP A 143 4.38 13.70 15.08
CA ASP A 143 4.49 12.99 13.79
C ASP A 143 3.19 12.24 13.49
N PRO A 144 2.47 12.61 12.43
CA PRO A 144 1.29 11.87 12.04
C PRO A 144 1.73 10.48 11.58
N TYR A 145 1.11 9.44 12.13
CA TYR A 145 1.42 8.02 11.93
C TYR A 145 1.71 7.61 10.47
N TRP A 146 1.16 8.32 9.47
CA TRP A 146 1.47 8.10 8.05
C TRP A 146 2.93 8.40 7.63
N ARG A 147 3.70 9.21 8.38
CA ARG A 147 5.15 9.42 8.13
C ARG A 147 6.04 8.32 8.69
N ILE A 148 5.48 7.51 9.60
CA ILE A 148 6.15 6.41 10.30
C ILE A 148 5.93 5.08 9.55
N LEU A 149 5.06 5.11 8.54
CA LEU A 149 4.61 3.97 7.77
C LEU A 149 5.33 3.94 6.43
N GLU A 150 6.44 3.21 6.37
CA GLU A 150 6.95 2.48 5.20
C GLU A 150 8.39 2.04 5.48
N LYS A 151 8.55 0.90 6.16
CA LYS A 151 9.79 0.13 6.04
C LYS A 151 9.58 -0.85 4.89
N TYR A 152 10.09 -0.49 3.71
CA TYR A 152 10.16 -1.40 2.56
C TYR A 152 11.18 -2.54 2.77
N GLU A 153 11.93 -2.47 3.88
CA GLU A 153 13.02 -3.37 4.25
C GLU A 153 13.04 -3.58 5.76
N LYS A 154 13.25 -4.81 6.21
CA LYS A 154 13.39 -5.21 7.62
C LYS A 154 14.52 -6.22 7.74
N GLU A 155 15.45 -5.97 8.65
CA GLU A 155 16.50 -6.93 9.00
C GLU A 155 16.07 -7.74 10.23
N VAL A 156 16.22 -9.06 10.17
CA VAL A 156 15.98 -10.00 11.27
C VAL A 156 17.11 -11.02 11.27
N ASN A 157 17.83 -11.15 12.37
CA ASN A 157 18.93 -12.11 12.53
C ASN A 157 20.01 -12.05 11.41
N GLY A 158 20.26 -10.86 10.86
CA GLY A 158 21.23 -10.64 9.77
C GLY A 158 20.70 -10.96 8.37
N THR A 159 19.47 -11.46 8.26
CA THR A 159 18.77 -11.66 6.99
C THR A 159 17.88 -10.46 6.70
N THR A 160 17.95 -9.94 5.48
CA THR A 160 17.18 -8.77 5.05
C THR A 160 15.93 -9.22 4.29
N TYR A 161 14.77 -8.73 4.70
CA TYR A 161 13.50 -8.95 4.03
C TYR A 161 13.05 -7.65 3.40
N ARG A 162 12.62 -7.68 2.15
CA ARG A 162 12.14 -6.48 1.48
C ARG A 162 11.03 -6.77 0.49
N PHE A 163 10.27 -5.72 0.22
CA PHE A 163 9.41 -5.69 -0.94
C PHE A 163 10.23 -5.50 -2.21
N ASN A 164 9.82 -6.21 -3.27
CA ASN A 164 10.43 -6.13 -4.58
C ASN A 164 9.38 -6.03 -5.71
N HIS A 165 9.86 -5.73 -6.92
CA HIS A 165 9.05 -5.68 -8.13
C HIS A 165 9.52 -6.72 -9.14
N SER A 166 8.58 -7.49 -9.71
CA SER A 166 8.89 -8.44 -10.79
C SER A 166 9.42 -7.79 -12.09
N ILE A 167 9.35 -6.45 -12.20
CA ILE A 167 9.80 -5.68 -13.36
C ILE A 167 11.07 -4.87 -13.01
N GLU A 168 12.24 -5.42 -13.33
CA GLU A 168 13.58 -4.85 -13.04
C GLU A 168 13.78 -3.37 -13.43
N ARG A 169 13.12 -2.90 -14.50
CA ARG A 169 13.28 -1.52 -14.99
C ARG A 169 12.57 -0.50 -14.09
N LEU A 170 11.61 -0.96 -13.30
CA LEU A 170 10.75 -0.13 -12.45
C LEU A 170 11.30 -0.01 -11.02
N GLU A 171 12.00 -1.02 -10.51
CA GLU A 171 12.78 -0.92 -9.26
C GLU A 171 13.71 0.30 -9.26
N ARG A 172 14.49 0.47 -10.35
CA ARG A 172 15.45 1.57 -10.51
C ARG A 172 14.84 2.96 -10.49
N ARG A 173 13.54 3.08 -10.73
CA ARG A 173 12.88 4.39 -10.87
C ARG A 173 11.92 4.71 -9.73
N ARG A 174 11.72 3.80 -8.76
CA ARG A 174 10.73 3.94 -7.67
C ARG A 174 9.41 4.54 -8.17
N VAL A 175 9.00 4.13 -9.37
CA VAL A 175 7.75 4.63 -9.97
C VAL A 175 6.60 4.06 -9.14
N LEU A 176 5.40 4.64 -9.29
CA LEU A 176 4.11 4.15 -8.80
C LEU A 176 3.78 2.74 -9.34
N THR A 177 4.66 1.79 -9.10
CA THR A 177 4.51 0.39 -9.42
C THR A 177 4.16 -0.33 -8.17
N GLN A 178 3.20 -1.20 -8.35
CA GLN A 178 2.55 -1.84 -7.25
C GLN A 178 3.40 -3.08 -6.90
N ILE A 179 3.68 -3.26 -5.61
CA ILE A 179 4.63 -4.25 -5.10
C ILE A 179 4.03 -5.64 -5.24
N ASP A 180 4.75 -6.53 -5.93
CA ASP A 180 4.25 -7.86 -6.34
C ASP A 180 5.20 -9.01 -5.98
N GLN A 181 6.37 -8.72 -5.40
CA GLN A 181 7.27 -9.72 -4.84
C GLN A 181 7.70 -9.40 -3.40
N PHE A 182 7.86 -10.44 -2.59
CA PHE A 182 8.48 -10.37 -1.27
C PHE A 182 9.70 -11.27 -1.27
N VAL A 183 10.85 -10.71 -0.89
CA VAL A 183 12.14 -11.38 -1.05
C VAL A 183 12.91 -11.41 0.26
N ARG A 184 13.71 -12.47 0.40
CA ARG A 184 14.68 -12.69 1.47
C ARG A 184 16.08 -12.59 0.88
N ILE A 185 16.94 -11.81 1.52
CA ILE A 185 18.34 -11.62 1.15
C ILE A 185 19.18 -12.13 2.32
N GLU A 186 19.91 -13.21 2.08
CA GLU A 186 20.81 -13.80 3.06
C GLU A 186 22.06 -12.92 3.28
N PRO A 187 22.80 -13.10 4.39
CA PRO A 187 24.01 -12.33 4.68
C PRO A 187 25.10 -12.38 3.59
N ASP A 188 25.10 -13.43 2.76
CA ASP A 188 26.02 -13.60 1.63
C ASP A 188 25.57 -12.85 0.36
N GLY A 189 24.40 -12.21 0.40
CA GLY A 189 23.78 -11.47 -0.71
C GLY A 189 22.87 -12.32 -1.60
N THR A 190 22.66 -13.60 -1.29
CA THR A 190 21.74 -14.46 -2.06
C THR A 190 20.30 -14.00 -1.88
N GLU A 191 19.64 -13.61 -2.98
CA GLU A 191 18.23 -13.20 -2.99
C GLU A 191 17.31 -14.38 -3.37
N THR A 192 16.29 -14.62 -2.55
CA THR A 192 15.25 -15.64 -2.76
C THR A 192 13.88 -14.97 -2.75
N VAL A 193 13.06 -15.22 -3.76
CA VAL A 193 11.67 -14.77 -3.80
C VAL A 193 10.82 -15.72 -2.96
N LEU A 194 10.25 -15.23 -1.85
CA LEU A 194 9.38 -16.00 -0.96
C LEU A 194 7.92 -15.97 -1.43
N VAL A 195 7.47 -14.81 -1.92
CA VAL A 195 6.10 -14.64 -2.44
C VAL A 195 6.14 -13.88 -3.75
N ASP A 196 5.50 -14.43 -4.78
CA ASP A 196 5.25 -13.77 -6.06
C ASP A 196 3.76 -13.78 -6.36
N VAL A 197 3.15 -12.59 -6.32
CA VAL A 197 1.73 -12.40 -6.67
C VAL A 197 1.53 -11.85 -8.06
N SER A 198 2.61 -11.57 -8.81
CA SER A 198 2.56 -10.92 -10.11
C SER A 198 1.61 -11.65 -11.06
N SER A 199 1.65 -12.97 -11.15
CA SER A 199 0.78 -13.76 -12.04
C SER A 199 -0.71 -13.72 -11.67
N LYS A 200 -1.03 -13.45 -10.40
CA LYS A 200 -2.40 -13.41 -9.87
C LYS A 200 -3.07 -12.04 -10.06
N MET A 201 -2.30 -11.04 -10.45
CA MET A 201 -2.75 -9.65 -10.56
C MET A 201 -3.45 -9.42 -11.89
N ALA A 202 -4.51 -8.62 -11.88
CA ALA A 202 -5.18 -8.26 -13.13
C ALA A 202 -4.20 -7.55 -14.09
N PRO A 203 -4.11 -7.93 -15.38
CA PRO A 203 -3.08 -7.42 -16.29
C PRO A 203 -3.03 -5.90 -16.43
N PHE A 204 -4.18 -5.23 -16.34
CA PHE A 204 -4.25 -3.77 -16.41
C PHE A 204 -3.53 -3.08 -15.24
N MET A 205 -3.48 -3.73 -14.08
CA MET A 205 -2.86 -3.14 -12.89
C MET A 205 -1.32 -3.13 -13.02
N LYS A 206 -0.72 -4.11 -13.72
CA LYS A 206 0.72 -4.13 -14.05
C LYS A 206 1.14 -3.02 -15.01
N HIS A 207 0.23 -2.62 -15.90
CA HIS A 207 0.50 -1.64 -16.96
C HIS A 207 -0.13 -0.28 -16.70
N LEU A 208 -0.68 -0.05 -15.50
CA LEU A 208 -1.34 1.22 -15.14
C LEU A 208 -0.42 2.42 -15.33
N TRP A 209 0.88 2.24 -15.05
CA TRP A 209 1.92 3.25 -15.24
C TRP A 209 2.12 3.67 -16.72
N ILE A 210 1.74 2.84 -17.69
CA ILE A 210 1.73 3.18 -19.13
C ILE A 210 0.38 3.75 -19.54
N ILE A 211 -0.71 3.12 -19.07
CA ILE A 211 -2.08 3.45 -19.48
C ILE A 211 -2.45 4.89 -19.05
N CYS A 212 -2.14 5.27 -17.80
CA CYS A 212 -2.47 6.60 -17.28
C CYS A 212 -1.83 7.74 -18.10
N PRO A 213 -0.52 7.74 -18.39
CA PRO A 213 0.09 8.74 -19.27
C PRO A 213 -0.51 8.77 -20.67
N ILE A 214 -0.81 7.62 -21.27
CA ILE A 214 -1.40 7.58 -22.62
C ILE A 214 -2.78 8.24 -22.63
N LEU A 215 -3.66 7.87 -21.69
CA LEU A 215 -5.00 8.46 -21.58
C LEU A 215 -4.92 9.96 -21.31
N PHE A 216 -3.96 10.39 -20.49
CA PHE A 216 -3.73 11.80 -20.22
C PHE A 216 -3.30 12.58 -21.47
N VAL A 217 -2.36 12.04 -22.26
CA VAL A 217 -1.92 12.65 -23.53
C VAL A 217 -3.07 12.72 -24.52
N LEU A 218 -3.86 11.65 -24.66
CA LEU A 218 -5.04 11.64 -25.53
C LEU A 218 -6.08 12.69 -25.11
N GLY A 219 -6.35 12.81 -23.80
CA GLY A 219 -7.24 13.84 -23.27
C GLY A 219 -6.74 15.26 -23.56
N ALA A 220 -5.43 15.51 -23.42
CA ALA A 220 -4.81 16.78 -23.75
C ALA A 220 -4.93 17.10 -25.25
N ILE A 221 -4.69 16.12 -26.13
CA ILE A 221 -4.84 16.27 -27.58
C ILE A 221 -6.28 16.65 -27.94
N ILE A 222 -7.27 15.94 -27.39
CA ILE A 222 -8.69 16.23 -27.64
C ILE A 222 -9.06 17.64 -27.16
N ALA A 223 -8.59 18.06 -25.98
CA ALA A 223 -8.82 19.39 -25.46
C ALA A 223 -8.21 20.48 -26.35
N ILE A 224 -7.01 20.25 -26.90
CA ILE A 224 -6.36 21.16 -27.84
C ILE A 224 -7.17 21.27 -29.13
N PHE A 225 -7.60 20.15 -29.72
CA PHE A 225 -8.42 20.16 -30.94
C PHE A 225 -9.73 20.92 -30.75
N ARG A 226 -10.43 20.69 -29.63
CA ARG A 226 -11.65 21.45 -29.30
C ARG A 226 -11.38 22.96 -29.16
N ALA A 227 -10.28 23.33 -28.49
CA ALA A 227 -9.93 24.73 -28.33
C ALA A 227 -9.57 25.42 -29.66
N ILE A 228 -8.98 24.69 -30.61
CA ILE A 228 -8.71 25.19 -31.97
C ILE A 228 -10.02 25.38 -32.74
N ASP A 229 -10.96 24.43 -32.63
CA ASP A 229 -12.23 24.46 -33.36
C ASP A 229 -13.16 25.58 -32.85
N GLU A 230 -13.25 25.75 -31.53
CA GLU A 230 -13.93 26.90 -30.91
C GLU A 230 -13.32 28.24 -31.33
N TRP A 231 -11.99 28.31 -31.49
CA TRP A 231 -11.33 29.51 -31.95
C TRP A 231 -11.64 29.82 -33.43
N ARG A 232 -11.68 28.80 -34.30
CA ARG A 232 -12.03 28.95 -35.72
C ARG A 232 -13.48 29.42 -35.91
N THR A 233 -14.42 28.75 -35.27
CA THR A 233 -15.85 29.10 -35.34
C THR A 233 -16.14 30.49 -34.73
N GLY A 234 -15.38 30.89 -33.71
CA GLY A 234 -15.45 32.26 -33.16
C GLY A 234 -14.98 33.34 -34.13
N GLN A 235 -13.97 33.07 -34.97
CA GLN A 235 -13.46 34.00 -35.99
C GLN A 235 -14.46 34.19 -37.15
N GLU A 236 -15.16 33.13 -37.56
CA GLU A 236 -16.17 33.19 -38.63
C GLU A 236 -17.38 34.05 -38.23
N LYS A 237 -17.80 33.99 -36.96
CA LYS A 237 -18.91 34.80 -36.43
C LYS A 237 -18.57 36.28 -36.26
N THR A 238 -17.29 36.64 -36.18
CA THR A 238 -16.86 38.05 -36.09
C THR A 238 -16.61 38.70 -37.45
N ASN A 239 -16.55 37.89 -38.53
CA ASN A 239 -16.32 38.34 -39.90
C ASN A 239 -17.60 38.34 -40.76
N THR A 240 -18.75 38.03 -40.16
CA THR A 240 -20.10 38.23 -40.72
C THR A 240 -20.79 39.38 -40.01
#